data_AF-A0AAD8EN39-F1
#
_entry.id   AF-A0AAD8EN39-F1
#
_cell.length_a   1.000
_cell.length_b   1.000
_cell.length_c   1.000
_cell.angle_alpha   90.00
_cell.angle_beta   90.00
_cell.angle_gamma   90.00
#
_symmetry.space_group_name_H-M   'P 1'
#
loop_
_entity.id
_entity.type
_entity.pdbx_description
1 polymer ?
#
loop_
_entity_poly.entity_id
_entity_poly.type
_entity_poly.pdbx_seq_one_letter_code
_entity_poly.pdbx_strand_id
1 'polypeptide(L)'
;MFLQLACEISENVFEEEEFDYMSDNFLAECVKEDIRPGLIHSRTQQRNHNIHKKKKVTDEENKQQNKPQRVVEAERREEGLSSAINDGNKGFALLQKMGYKPGQAIGKTGTGRVEPIPIALKSDRGGLGREAALREIAAEKLARRKRLAAQREKVTSVEDYRARMIKKATERNIKEDLRKSQKACERLDNR
;
A
#
# COMPACT_ATOMS: atom_id res chain seq x y z
N MET A 1 61.40 24.21 -36.95
CA MET A 1 60.47 24.88 -37.89
C MET A 1 59.51 23.82 -38.38
N PHE A 2 58.24 23.69 -37.99
CA PHE A 2 57.25 24.50 -37.28
C PHE A 2 56.36 23.47 -36.52
N LEU A 3 56.30 23.47 -35.19
CA LEU A 3 55.24 24.06 -34.35
C LEU A 3 53.80 23.76 -34.83
N GLN A 4 53.18 22.81 -34.13
CA GLN A 4 51.86 22.87 -33.48
C GLN A 4 50.90 24.02 -33.90
N LEU A 5 49.66 23.68 -34.26
CA LEU A 5 48.49 24.15 -33.50
C LEU A 5 47.24 23.33 -33.86
N ALA A 6 46.70 22.67 -32.84
CA ALA A 6 45.36 22.10 -32.83
C ALA A 6 44.32 23.22 -32.72
N CYS A 7 43.15 23.03 -33.32
CA CYS A 7 41.94 23.81 -33.01
C CYS A 7 40.70 22.96 -33.36
N GLU A 8 40.47 21.92 -32.57
CA GLU A 8 39.13 21.33 -32.41
C GLU A 8 38.43 22.15 -31.34
N ILE A 9 37.61 23.10 -31.77
CA ILE A 9 36.65 23.77 -30.90
C ILE A 9 35.38 22.94 -30.96
N SER A 10 35.29 21.97 -30.05
CA SER A 10 34.02 21.41 -29.60
C SER A 10 33.34 22.48 -28.74
N GLU A 11 32.31 23.13 -29.28
CA GLU A 11 31.36 23.90 -28.47
C GLU A 11 30.54 22.89 -27.64
N ASN A 12 31.07 22.52 -26.48
CA ASN A 12 30.25 22.01 -25.39
C ASN A 12 29.48 23.20 -24.83
N VAL A 13 28.29 23.43 -25.37
CA VAL A 13 27.27 24.26 -24.72
C VAL A 13 26.89 23.53 -23.43
N PHE A 14 27.44 24.00 -22.32
CA PHE A 14 27.02 23.65 -20.98
C PHE A 14 25.63 24.31 -20.79
N GLU A 15 24.57 23.62 -21.18
CA GLU A 15 23.22 23.98 -20.72
C GLU A 15 23.18 23.67 -19.21
N GLU A 16 23.25 24.71 -18.39
CA GLU A 16 22.76 24.65 -17.02
C GLU A 16 21.24 24.47 -17.12
N GLU A 17 20.76 23.22 -17.20
CA GLU A 17 19.36 22.91 -16.93
C GLU A 17 19.07 23.34 -15.49
N GLU A 18 18.54 24.56 -15.32
CA GLU A 18 17.91 25.00 -14.08
C GLU A 18 16.90 23.93 -13.69
N PHE A 19 17.19 23.18 -12.63
CA PHE A 19 16.30 22.17 -12.10
C PHE A 19 14.90 22.79 -11.92
N ASP A 20 13.95 22.35 -12.76
CA ASP A 20 12.57 22.82 -12.72
C ASP A 20 12.06 22.70 -11.29
N TYR A 21 11.81 23.86 -10.68
CA TYR A 21 11.42 24.03 -9.29
C TYR A 21 10.12 23.29 -8.93
N MET A 22 9.38 22.79 -9.94
CA MET A 22 8.16 22.00 -9.76
C MET A 22 8.30 20.52 -10.19
N SER A 23 9.48 20.06 -10.56
CA SER A 23 9.71 18.67 -10.96
C SER A 23 9.97 17.74 -9.76
N ASP A 24 9.57 16.48 -9.91
CA ASP A 24 9.84 15.42 -8.92
C ASP A 24 11.35 15.18 -8.68
N ASN A 25 12.21 15.66 -9.59
CA ASN A 25 13.67 15.60 -9.44
C ASN A 25 14.13 16.42 -8.23
N PHE A 26 13.52 17.58 -7.96
CA PHE A 26 13.83 18.41 -6.78
C PHE A 26 13.47 17.71 -5.46
N LEU A 27 12.31 17.04 -5.43
CA LEU A 27 11.87 16.25 -4.28
C LEU A 27 12.77 15.03 -4.08
N ALA A 28 13.19 14.37 -5.16
CA ALA A 28 14.14 13.28 -5.09
C ALA A 28 15.49 13.76 -4.53
N GLU A 29 16.01 14.91 -4.97
CA GLU A 29 17.19 15.58 -4.43
C GLU A 29 17.07 15.83 -2.91
N CYS A 30 15.92 16.36 -2.47
CA CYS A 30 15.63 16.65 -1.07
C CYS A 30 15.52 15.39 -0.19
N VAL A 31 15.24 14.22 -0.77
CA VAL A 31 15.12 12.93 -0.06
C VAL A 31 16.43 12.13 -0.11
N LYS A 32 17.38 12.47 -1.00
CA LYS A 32 18.72 11.85 -1.05
C LYS A 32 19.42 11.97 0.32
N GLU A 33 19.26 13.11 0.98
CA GLU A 33 19.74 13.33 2.33
C GLU A 33 18.58 13.22 3.34
N ASP A 34 18.73 12.34 4.31
CA ASP A 34 17.75 12.15 5.39
C ASP A 34 17.78 13.35 6.36
N ILE A 35 17.10 14.43 5.97
CA ILE A 35 17.01 15.71 6.70
C ILE A 35 16.05 15.69 7.89
N ARG A 36 15.65 14.52 8.40
CA ARG A 36 14.77 14.42 9.58
C ARG A 36 15.43 15.20 10.73
N PRO A 37 14.81 16.28 11.25
CA PRO A 37 15.42 17.12 12.28
C PRO A 37 15.29 16.43 13.64
N GLY A 38 16.08 15.39 13.84
CA GLY A 38 16.53 14.96 15.16
C GLY A 38 17.99 15.32 15.22
N LEU A 39 18.31 16.56 15.60
CA LEU A 39 19.71 16.96 15.75
C LEU A 39 20.30 16.08 16.86
N ILE A 40 21.13 15.13 16.45
CA ILE A 40 21.77 14.22 17.38
C ILE A 40 22.88 15.01 18.07
N HIS A 41 22.55 15.64 19.19
CA HIS A 41 23.43 16.62 19.86
C HIS A 41 24.61 15.97 20.59
N SER A 42 24.52 14.68 20.92
CA SER A 42 25.56 13.97 21.67
C SER A 42 26.30 12.96 20.79
N ARG A 43 27.64 12.93 20.90
CA ARG A 43 28.50 11.92 20.27
C ARG A 43 28.03 10.49 20.56
N THR A 44 27.50 10.24 21.76
CA THR A 44 26.94 8.93 22.16
C THR A 44 25.70 8.58 21.35
N GLN A 45 24.80 9.54 21.16
CA GLN A 45 23.59 9.34 20.37
C GLN A 45 23.94 9.13 18.87
N GLN A 46 24.94 9.82 18.33
CA GLN A 46 25.36 9.68 16.93
C GLN A 46 25.96 8.30 16.68
N ARG A 47 26.79 7.83 17.62
CA ARG A 47 27.31 6.45 17.63
C ARG A 47 26.17 5.43 17.67
N ASN A 48 25.19 5.59 18.56
CA ASN A 48 24.05 4.68 18.66
C ASN A 48 23.23 4.66 17.36
N HIS A 49 22.98 5.83 16.77
CA HIS A 49 22.30 5.94 15.48
C HIS A 49 23.02 5.16 14.37
N ASN A 50 24.34 5.35 14.23
CA ASN A 50 25.15 4.65 13.24
C ASN A 50 25.15 3.13 13.47
N ILE A 51 25.22 2.69 14.73
CA ILE A 51 25.12 1.27 15.09
C ILE A 51 23.75 0.72 14.69
N HIS A 52 22.66 1.42 14.99
CA HIS A 52 21.31 0.98 14.61
C HIS A 52 21.12 0.95 13.10
N LYS A 53 21.62 1.95 12.36
CA LYS A 53 21.59 1.96 10.89
C LYS A 53 22.32 0.75 10.32
N LYS A 54 23.55 0.50 10.80
CA LYS A 54 24.35 -0.67 10.37
C LYS A 54 23.67 -1.98 10.71
N LYS A 55 23.13 -2.13 11.93
CA LYS A 55 22.39 -3.33 12.35
C LYS A 55 21.19 -3.61 11.46
N LYS A 56 20.40 -2.60 11.11
CA LYS A 56 19.25 -2.76 10.20
C LYS A 56 19.67 -3.31 8.85
N VAL A 57 20.72 -2.75 8.25
CA VAL A 57 21.26 -3.21 6.97
C VAL A 57 21.73 -4.66 7.07
N THR A 58 22.52 -5.00 8.10
CA THR A 58 23.00 -6.38 8.28
C THR A 58 21.87 -7.36 8.58
N ASP A 59 20.84 -6.94 9.31
CA ASP A 59 19.68 -7.78 9.63
C ASP A 59 18.85 -8.05 8.36
N GLU A 60 18.72 -7.06 7.47
CA GLU A 60 18.07 -7.21 6.16
C GLU A 60 18.85 -8.15 5.24
N GLU A 61 20.17 -7.98 5.12
CA GLU A 61 21.06 -8.87 4.37
C GLU A 61 20.99 -10.31 4.89
N ASN A 62 21.08 -10.49 6.22
CA ASN A 62 20.97 -11.81 6.85
C ASN A 62 19.60 -12.46 6.63
N LYS A 63 18.52 -11.68 6.61
CA LYS A 63 17.16 -12.17 6.33
C LYS A 63 17.00 -12.59 4.87
N GLN A 64 17.66 -11.91 3.94
CA GLN A 64 17.69 -12.28 2.52
C GLN A 64 18.47 -13.57 2.29
N GLN A 65 19.61 -13.74 2.98
CA GLN A 65 20.42 -14.96 2.87
C GLN A 65 19.76 -16.15 3.58
N ASN A 66 19.26 -15.95 4.80
CA ASN A 66 18.64 -16.98 5.61
C ASN A 66 17.11 -16.90 5.50
N LYS A 67 16.60 -17.15 4.29
CA LYS A 67 15.15 -17.23 4.09
C LYS A 67 14.57 -18.40 4.89
N PRO A 68 13.41 -18.22 5.55
CA PRO A 68 12.75 -19.33 6.24
C PRO A 68 12.34 -20.39 5.22
N GLN A 69 12.50 -21.66 5.58
CA GLN A 69 12.25 -22.81 4.69
C GLN A 69 10.86 -22.78 4.02
N ARG A 70 9.82 -22.31 4.74
CA ARG A 70 8.46 -22.17 4.19
C ARG A 70 8.39 -21.25 2.97
N VAL A 71 9.19 -20.18 2.96
CA VAL A 71 9.24 -19.23 1.84
C VAL A 71 9.99 -19.87 0.67
N VAL A 72 11.13 -20.52 0.94
CA VAL A 72 11.91 -21.23 -0.09
C VAL A 72 11.08 -22.34 -0.76
N GLU A 73 10.31 -23.10 0.01
CA GLU A 73 9.41 -24.14 -0.53
C GLU A 73 8.25 -23.56 -1.35
N ALA A 74 7.77 -22.36 -1.00
CA ALA A 74 6.76 -21.66 -1.78
C ALA A 74 7.31 -21.15 -3.11
N GLU A 75 8.46 -20.47 -3.08
CA GLU A 75 9.18 -19.98 -4.27
C GLU A 75 9.46 -21.14 -5.24
N ARG A 76 10.05 -22.25 -4.75
CA ARG A 76 10.32 -23.44 -5.59
C ARG A 76 9.06 -24.06 -6.20
N ARG A 77 7.93 -24.00 -5.50
CA ARG A 77 6.65 -24.51 -6.01
C ARG A 77 6.12 -23.61 -7.12
N GLU A 78 6.19 -22.29 -6.95
CA GLU A 78 5.77 -21.32 -7.95
C GLU A 78 6.66 -21.41 -9.22
N GLU A 79 7.98 -21.57 -9.04
CA GLU A 79 8.92 -21.84 -10.12
C GLU A 79 8.59 -23.15 -10.86
N GLY A 80 8.29 -24.22 -10.11
CA GLY A 80 7.93 -25.52 -10.70
C GLY A 80 6.55 -25.52 -11.38
N LEU A 81 5.61 -24.68 -10.96
CA LEU A 81 4.29 -24.55 -11.59
C LEU A 81 4.32 -23.62 -12.81
N SER A 82 5.22 -22.64 -12.84
CA SER A 82 5.36 -21.69 -13.96
C SER A 82 6.22 -22.24 -15.09
N SER A 83 7.20 -23.10 -14.78
CA SER A 83 8.10 -23.67 -15.78
C SER A 83 7.57 -24.98 -16.35
N ALA A 84 7.58 -25.11 -17.68
CA ALA A 84 7.27 -26.36 -18.35
C ALA A 84 8.38 -27.40 -18.12
N ILE A 85 8.01 -28.69 -18.16
CA ILE A 85 9.00 -29.77 -18.05
C ILE A 85 9.91 -29.75 -19.28
N ASN A 86 11.23 -29.72 -19.07
CA ASN A 86 12.24 -29.76 -20.13
C ASN A 86 12.25 -31.14 -20.86
N ASP A 87 12.54 -31.12 -22.16
CA ASP A 87 12.73 -32.29 -23.03
C ASP A 87 13.79 -33.28 -22.53
N GLY A 88 14.79 -32.80 -21.78
CA GLY A 88 15.79 -33.64 -21.11
C GLY A 88 15.22 -34.54 -20.00
N ASN A 89 13.96 -34.32 -19.58
CA ASN A 89 13.31 -35.16 -18.59
C ASN A 89 12.82 -36.47 -19.22
N LYS A 90 13.21 -37.61 -18.63
CA LYS A 90 12.79 -38.95 -19.05
C LYS A 90 11.26 -39.10 -19.14
N GLY A 91 10.52 -38.43 -18.24
CA GLY A 91 9.05 -38.46 -18.25
C GLY A 91 8.45 -37.78 -19.49
N PHE A 92 9.00 -36.64 -19.90
CA PHE A 92 8.57 -35.95 -21.11
C PHE A 92 8.87 -36.76 -22.36
N ALA A 93 10.07 -37.34 -22.45
CA ALA A 93 10.45 -38.23 -23.55
C ALA A 93 9.53 -39.46 -23.66
N LEU A 94 9.09 -40.02 -22.53
CA LEU A 94 8.12 -41.12 -22.52
C LEU A 94 6.74 -40.66 -23.01
N LEU A 95 6.25 -39.52 -22.55
CA LEU A 95 4.98 -38.96 -23.01
C LEU A 95 5.01 -38.73 -24.52
N GLN A 96 6.08 -38.14 -25.04
CA GLN A 96 6.26 -37.90 -26.47
C GLN A 96 6.23 -39.20 -27.29
N LYS A 97 6.86 -40.28 -26.79
CA LYS A 97 6.79 -41.62 -27.41
C LYS A 97 5.39 -42.21 -27.41
N MET A 98 4.56 -41.87 -26.41
CA MET A 98 3.15 -42.27 -26.35
C MET A 98 2.25 -41.37 -27.21
N GLY A 99 2.81 -40.42 -27.97
CA GLY A 99 2.08 -39.54 -28.88
C GLY A 99 1.62 -38.22 -28.26
N TYR A 100 2.08 -37.87 -27.06
CA TYR A 100 1.84 -36.56 -26.47
C TYR A 100 2.60 -35.47 -27.23
N LYS A 101 1.92 -34.37 -27.54
CA LYS A 101 2.52 -33.16 -28.10
C LYS A 101 2.49 -32.05 -27.04
N PRO A 102 3.52 -31.21 -26.94
CA PRO A 102 3.55 -30.12 -25.96
C PRO A 102 2.34 -29.19 -26.18
N GLY A 103 1.62 -28.88 -25.09
CA GLY A 103 0.41 -28.06 -25.11
C GLY A 103 -0.89 -28.81 -25.44
N GLN A 104 -0.83 -30.12 -25.72
CA GLN A 104 -2.03 -30.91 -25.97
C GLN A 104 -2.64 -31.44 -24.67
N ALA A 105 -3.96 -31.34 -24.54
CA ALA A 105 -4.68 -31.99 -23.46
C ALA A 105 -4.67 -33.52 -23.60
N ILE A 106 -4.49 -34.22 -22.47
CA ILE A 106 -4.45 -35.68 -22.42
C ILE A 106 -5.88 -36.26 -22.47
N GLY A 107 -6.06 -37.41 -23.11
CA GLY A 107 -7.32 -38.17 -23.15
C GLY A 107 -7.79 -38.47 -24.59
N LYS A 108 -8.69 -39.45 -24.76
CA LYS A 108 -9.19 -39.89 -26.08
C LYS A 108 -9.77 -38.76 -26.94
N THR A 109 -10.46 -37.84 -26.28
CA THR A 109 -11.12 -36.67 -26.89
C THR A 109 -10.30 -35.38 -26.76
N GLY A 110 -9.11 -35.42 -26.12
CA GLY A 110 -8.32 -34.22 -25.87
C GLY A 110 -9.02 -33.17 -25.00
N THR A 111 -9.98 -33.57 -24.15
CA THR A 111 -10.74 -32.66 -23.27
C THR A 111 -10.16 -32.57 -21.86
N GLY A 112 -8.98 -33.15 -21.62
CA GLY A 112 -8.28 -33.03 -20.35
C GLY A 112 -7.83 -31.60 -20.06
N ARG A 113 -7.46 -31.34 -18.82
CA ARG A 113 -6.82 -30.06 -18.45
C ARG A 113 -5.39 -30.02 -18.97
N VAL A 114 -5.02 -28.92 -19.61
CA VAL A 114 -3.65 -28.64 -20.06
C VAL A 114 -2.79 -28.13 -18.91
N GLU A 115 -3.39 -27.32 -18.03
CA GLU A 115 -2.71 -26.72 -16.89
C GLU A 115 -2.88 -27.55 -15.60
N PRO A 116 -1.86 -27.54 -14.73
CA PRO A 116 -1.94 -28.19 -13.43
C PRO A 116 -3.00 -27.54 -12.54
N ILE A 117 -3.58 -28.32 -11.62
CA ILE A 117 -4.59 -27.81 -10.69
C ILE A 117 -3.91 -26.89 -9.66
N PRO A 118 -4.41 -25.66 -9.45
CA PRO A 118 -3.83 -24.75 -8.47
C PRO A 118 -4.05 -25.29 -7.05
N ILE A 119 -2.98 -25.24 -6.24
CA ILE A 119 -2.99 -25.72 -4.85
C ILE A 119 -2.99 -24.51 -3.92
N ALA A 120 -4.04 -24.38 -3.10
CA ALA A 120 -4.11 -23.38 -2.03
C ALA A 120 -3.59 -24.01 -0.72
N LEU A 121 -2.33 -23.72 -0.36
CA LEU A 121 -1.77 -24.18 0.92
C LEU A 121 -2.12 -23.21 2.03
N LYS A 122 -2.78 -23.73 3.06
CA LYS A 122 -3.04 -22.98 4.28
C LYS A 122 -1.80 -23.00 5.17
N SER A 123 -1.07 -21.89 5.23
CA SER A 123 0.05 -21.69 6.17
C SER A 123 -0.39 -21.45 7.61
N ASP A 124 -1.66 -21.10 7.79
CA ASP A 124 -2.18 -20.55 9.02
C ASP A 124 -2.82 -21.60 9.92
N ARG A 125 -2.63 -21.44 11.23
CA ARG A 125 -3.26 -22.28 12.25
C ARG A 125 -4.70 -21.85 12.59
N GLY A 126 -5.27 -20.92 11.84
CA GLY A 126 -6.65 -20.46 12.05
C GLY A 126 -7.70 -21.50 11.65
N GLY A 127 -8.93 -21.33 12.11
CA GLY A 127 -10.08 -22.12 11.63
C GLY A 127 -10.37 -21.88 10.14
N LEU A 128 -11.10 -22.79 9.50
CA LEU A 128 -11.65 -22.55 8.16
C LEU A 128 -12.72 -21.44 8.26
N GLY A 129 -12.80 -20.56 7.25
CA GLY A 129 -13.76 -19.44 7.24
C GLY A 129 -13.35 -18.18 8.02
N ARG A 130 -12.30 -18.22 8.85
CA ARG A 130 -11.82 -17.06 9.62
C ARG A 130 -11.42 -15.89 8.72
N GLU A 131 -10.71 -16.16 7.63
CA GLU A 131 -10.28 -15.12 6.69
C GLU A 131 -11.45 -14.40 6.02
N ALA A 132 -12.53 -15.12 5.70
CA ALA A 132 -13.74 -14.54 5.12
C ALA A 132 -14.40 -13.58 6.12
N ALA A 133 -14.58 -14.01 7.36
CA ALA A 133 -15.13 -13.17 8.42
C ALA A 133 -14.26 -11.93 8.69
N LEU A 134 -12.93 -12.09 8.73
CA LEU A 134 -12.02 -10.96 8.91
C LEU A 134 -12.08 -9.97 7.73
N ARG A 135 -12.19 -10.49 6.50
CA ARG A 135 -12.32 -9.67 5.28
C ARG A 135 -13.62 -8.86 5.29
N GLU A 136 -14.72 -9.47 5.72
CA GLU A 136 -16.01 -8.80 5.87
C GLU A 136 -15.94 -7.68 6.92
N ILE A 137 -15.43 -7.99 8.12
CA ILE A 137 -15.23 -7.01 9.19
C ILE A 137 -14.31 -5.86 8.73
N ALA A 138 -13.25 -6.16 7.99
CA ALA A 138 -12.33 -5.15 7.47
C ALA A 138 -13.00 -4.25 6.43
N ALA A 139 -13.79 -4.83 5.50
CA ALA A 139 -14.53 -4.11 4.50
C ALA A 139 -15.58 -3.18 5.14
N GLU A 140 -16.30 -3.66 6.15
CA GLU A 140 -17.27 -2.86 6.89
C GLU A 140 -16.61 -1.68 7.62
N LYS A 141 -15.49 -1.92 8.32
CA LYS A 141 -14.72 -0.86 8.98
C LYS A 141 -14.24 0.20 7.99
N LEU A 142 -13.77 -0.22 6.82
CA LEU A 142 -13.32 0.68 5.76
C LEU A 142 -14.48 1.51 5.20
N ALA A 143 -15.64 0.89 4.96
CA ALA A 143 -16.85 1.58 4.53
C ALA A 143 -17.33 2.60 5.56
N ARG A 144 -17.34 2.23 6.86
CA ARG A 144 -17.66 3.14 7.96
C ARG A 144 -16.71 4.33 8.01
N ARG A 145 -15.40 4.11 7.87
CA ARG A 145 -14.40 5.19 7.85
C ARG A 145 -14.64 6.14 6.68
N LYS A 146 -14.91 5.63 5.48
CA LYS A 146 -15.24 6.44 4.30
C LYS A 146 -16.51 7.26 4.51
N ARG A 147 -17.58 6.67 5.07
CA ARG A 147 -18.81 7.40 5.40
C ARG A 147 -18.57 8.53 6.40
N LEU A 148 -17.81 8.29 7.46
CA LEU A 148 -17.49 9.31 8.46
C LEU A 148 -16.59 10.41 7.88
N ALA A 149 -15.64 10.07 7.01
CA ALA A 149 -14.82 11.06 6.32
C ALA A 149 -15.67 11.97 5.43
N ALA A 150 -16.57 11.41 4.62
CA ALA A 150 -17.50 12.18 3.78
C ALA A 150 -18.48 13.04 4.62
N GLN A 151 -18.93 12.55 5.78
CA GLN A 151 -19.74 13.37 6.70
C GLN A 151 -18.94 14.53 7.28
N ARG A 152 -17.68 14.30 7.66
CA ARG A 152 -16.79 15.36 8.18
C ARG A 152 -16.54 16.44 7.12
N GLU A 153 -16.31 16.05 5.88
CA GLU A 153 -16.11 16.96 4.76
C GLU A 153 -17.33 17.87 4.50
N LYS A 154 -18.55 17.31 4.61
CA LYS A 154 -19.77 18.13 4.55
C LYS A 154 -19.86 19.10 5.74
N VAL A 155 -19.62 18.59 6.95
CA VAL A 155 -19.71 19.35 8.21
C VAL A 155 -18.72 20.52 8.29
N THR A 156 -17.60 20.47 7.56
CA THR A 156 -16.61 21.56 7.49
C THR A 156 -17.02 22.75 6.62
N SER A 157 -18.12 22.66 5.86
CA SER A 157 -18.64 23.81 5.11
C SER A 157 -19.13 24.93 6.04
N VAL A 158 -18.81 26.19 5.68
CA VAL A 158 -19.23 27.40 6.42
C VAL A 158 -20.76 27.53 6.48
N GLU A 159 -21.44 27.09 5.42
CA GLU A 159 -22.90 27.11 5.30
C GLU A 159 -23.57 26.16 6.31
N ASP A 160 -23.01 24.96 6.45
CA ASP A 160 -23.46 23.97 7.43
C ASP A 160 -23.27 24.46 8.88
N TYR A 161 -22.18 25.20 9.15
CA TYR A 161 -21.98 25.82 10.46
C TYR A 161 -23.07 26.86 10.76
N ARG A 162 -23.38 27.73 9.80
CA ARG A 162 -24.45 28.74 9.96
C ARG A 162 -25.81 28.07 10.15
N ALA A 163 -26.14 27.05 9.37
CA ALA A 163 -27.37 26.28 9.51
C ALA A 163 -27.49 25.61 10.90
N ARG A 164 -26.39 25.03 11.42
CA ARG A 164 -26.34 24.48 12.80
C ARG A 164 -26.62 25.55 13.86
N MET A 165 -26.04 26.74 13.70
CA MET A 165 -26.22 27.84 14.65
C MET A 165 -27.66 28.37 14.64
N ILE A 166 -28.26 28.53 13.45
CA ILE A 166 -29.67 28.91 13.31
C ILE A 166 -30.56 27.86 13.97
N LYS A 167 -30.39 26.58 13.64
CA LYS A 167 -31.18 25.49 14.23
C LYS A 167 -31.09 25.45 15.76
N LYS A 168 -29.90 25.67 16.31
CA LYS A 168 -29.70 25.73 17.77
C LYS A 168 -30.42 26.93 18.40
N ALA A 169 -30.41 28.08 17.73
CA ALA A 169 -31.15 29.27 18.17
C ALA A 169 -32.67 29.05 18.10
N THR A 170 -33.18 28.47 17.01
CA THR A 170 -34.61 28.16 16.88
C THR A 170 -35.08 27.16 17.93
N GLU A 171 -34.29 26.11 18.19
CA GLU A 171 -34.60 25.12 19.24
C GLU A 171 -34.64 25.76 20.64
N ARG A 172 -33.75 26.72 20.90
CA ARG A 172 -33.75 27.47 22.16
C ARG A 172 -35.00 28.33 22.29
N ASN A 173 -35.35 29.07 21.26
CA ASN A 173 -36.53 29.94 21.25
C ASN A 173 -37.81 29.11 21.46
N ILE A 174 -37.96 27.98 20.76
CA ILE A 174 -39.09 27.06 20.92
C ILE A 174 -39.22 26.59 22.38
N LYS A 175 -38.10 26.23 23.02
CA LYS A 175 -38.09 25.81 24.43
C LYS A 175 -38.49 26.94 25.38
N GLU A 176 -38.03 28.17 25.11
CA GLU A 176 -38.39 29.34 25.90
C GLU A 176 -39.88 29.68 25.76
N ASP A 177 -40.42 29.62 24.55
CA ASP A 177 -41.83 29.90 24.29
C ASP A 177 -42.74 28.84 24.90
N LEU A 178 -42.34 27.57 24.84
CA LEU A 178 -43.02 26.49 25.56
C LEU A 178 -43.04 26.77 27.06
N ARG A 179 -41.90 27.14 27.67
CA ARG A 179 -41.80 27.45 29.10
C ARG A 179 -42.64 28.66 29.51
N LYS A 180 -42.67 29.72 28.69
CA LYS A 180 -43.51 30.90 28.93
C LYS A 180 -44.99 30.54 28.89
N SER A 181 -45.40 29.75 27.88
CA SER A 181 -46.77 29.28 27.72
C SER A 181 -47.21 28.44 28.93
N GLN A 182 -46.37 27.51 29.38
CA GLN A 182 -46.64 26.71 30.58
C GLN A 182 -46.87 27.58 31.83
N LYS A 183 -45.99 28.55 32.07
CA LYS A 183 -46.14 29.49 33.21
C LYS A 183 -47.38 30.37 33.12
N ALA A 184 -47.80 30.75 31.91
CA ALA A 184 -49.00 31.55 31.72
C ALA A 184 -50.25 30.74 32.10
N CYS A 185 -50.35 29.48 31.65
CA CYS A 185 -51.44 28.58 32.05
C CYS A 185 -51.46 28.36 33.56
N GLU A 186 -50.31 28.06 34.17
CA GLU A 186 -50.19 27.86 35.62
C GLU A 186 -50.68 29.08 36.44
N ARG A 187 -50.41 30.31 35.95
CA ARG A 187 -50.91 31.53 36.62
C ARG A 187 -52.42 31.73 36.49
N LEU A 188 -53.00 31.28 35.38
CA LEU A 188 -54.45 31.36 35.16
C LEU A 188 -55.18 30.31 36.01
N ASP A 189 -54.61 29.11 36.14
CA ASP A 189 -55.20 28.01 36.92
C ASP A 189 -55.15 28.28 38.44
N ASN A 190 -54.16 29.04 38.91
CA ASN A 190 -54.00 29.41 40.32
C ASN A 190 -54.72 30.71 40.72
N ARG A 191 -55.59 31.27 39.86
CA ARG A 191 -56.35 32.50 40.10
C ARG A 191 -57.83 32.20 40.29
#